data_AF-A0A022MEW7-F1
#
_entry.id   AF-A0A022MEW7-F1
#
_cell.length_a   1.000
_cell.length_b   1.000
_cell.length_c   1.000
_cell.angle_alpha   90.00
_cell.angle_beta   90.00
_cell.angle_gamma   90.00
#
_symmetry.space_group_name_H-M   'P 1'
#
loop_
_entity.id
_entity.type
_entity.pdbx_description
1 polymer ?
#
loop_
_entity_poly.entity_id
_entity_poly.type
_entity_poly.pdbx_seq_one_letter_code
_entity_poly.pdbx_strand_id
1 'polypeptide(L)'
;LLDHRMRDTFVAGVAERAALPGVEAPLAPGAADAHTVRAGFLTVPAAQLTGEGAHDLLLEECFGPVTVVARYSGAHEATAVLSRLPGNLTATVHLSADEAAGRGRGAEILAELTPLAGRVLVDAWPTGVAVAPAQHHGGPYPATTSTSTSVGGTAVERWLRPVAYQNTPEALLPPELRDDNPLGLLRRYDGRLER
;
A
#
# COMPACT_ATOMS: atom_id res chain seq x y z
N LEU A 1 14.57 -16.06 -9.88
CA LEU A 1 15.91 -16.35 -9.34
C LEU A 1 16.36 -15.10 -8.60
N LEU A 2 16.46 -15.17 -7.27
CA LEU A 2 17.14 -14.13 -6.50
C LEU A 2 18.61 -14.19 -6.93
N ASP A 3 19.21 -13.07 -7.33
CA ASP A 3 20.66 -13.05 -7.51
C ASP A 3 21.35 -13.22 -6.14
N HIS A 4 22.66 -13.50 -6.15
CA HIS A 4 23.42 -13.70 -4.92
C HIS A 4 23.33 -12.49 -3.97
N ARG A 5 23.24 -11.27 -4.50
CA ARG A 5 23.15 -10.06 -3.68
C ARG A 5 21.83 -9.99 -2.95
N MET A 6 20.71 -10.27 -3.62
CA MET A 6 19.38 -10.28 -3.00
C MET A 6 19.31 -11.33 -1.88
N ARG A 7 19.88 -12.52 -2.10
CA ARG A 7 19.99 -13.55 -1.06
C ARG A 7 20.78 -13.03 0.14
N ASP A 8 21.97 -12.50 -0.08
CA ASP A 8 22.86 -12.09 1.01
C ASP A 8 22.30 -10.89 1.78
N THR A 9 21.64 -9.95 1.09
CA THR A 9 20.90 -8.84 1.73
C THR A 9 19.75 -9.35 2.57
N PHE A 10 18.95 -10.32 2.09
CA PHE A 10 17.89 -10.93 2.90
C PHE A 10 18.45 -11.61 4.15
N VAL A 11 19.49 -12.44 4.00
CA VAL A 11 20.11 -13.18 5.10
C VAL A 11 20.67 -12.23 6.16
N ALA A 12 21.36 -11.17 5.75
CA ALA A 12 21.84 -10.14 6.66
C ALA A 12 20.69 -9.38 7.35
N GLY A 13 19.68 -8.98 6.57
CA GLY A 13 18.55 -8.18 7.07
C GLY A 13 17.68 -8.92 8.10
N VAL A 14 17.48 -10.24 7.94
CA VAL A 14 16.76 -11.04 8.94
C VAL A 14 17.62 -11.35 10.17
N ALA A 15 18.94 -11.51 10.01
CA ALA A 15 19.85 -11.71 11.14
C ALA A 15 19.92 -10.48 12.06
N GLU A 16 19.98 -9.28 11.47
CA GLU A 16 19.97 -8.01 12.20
C GLU A 16 18.66 -7.83 13.00
N ARG A 17 17.52 -8.07 12.36
CA ARG A 17 16.19 -7.99 13.01
C ARG A 17 16.01 -9.03 14.12
N ALA A 18 16.49 -10.26 13.90
CA ALA A 18 16.40 -11.32 14.90
C ALA A 18 17.32 -11.10 16.12
N ALA A 19 18.34 -10.25 16.00
CA ALA A 19 19.24 -9.89 17.10
C ALA A 19 18.68 -8.80 18.03
N LEU A 20 17.56 -8.15 17.65
CA LEU A 20 16.95 -7.10 18.46
C LEU A 20 16.39 -7.65 19.79
N PRO A 21 16.53 -6.92 20.91
CA PRO A 21 16.00 -7.35 22.20
C PRO A 21 14.50 -7.61 22.15
N GLY A 22 14.06 -8.76 22.68
CA GLY A 22 12.65 -9.15 22.74
C GLY A 22 12.06 -9.62 21.41
N VAL A 23 12.85 -9.71 20.35
CA VAL A 23 12.45 -10.39 19.11
C VAL A 23 12.71 -11.88 19.23
N GLU A 24 11.72 -12.66 18.83
CA GLU A 24 11.81 -14.12 18.75
C GLU A 24 11.60 -14.57 17.30
N ALA A 25 12.18 -15.71 16.91
CA ALA A 25 12.00 -16.29 15.58
C ALA A 25 11.45 -17.72 15.68
N PRO A 26 10.14 -17.91 15.95
CA PRO A 26 9.55 -19.26 16.09
C PRO A 26 9.75 -20.13 14.85
N LEU A 27 9.79 -19.51 13.67
CA LEU A 27 10.30 -20.12 12.45
C LEU A 27 11.40 -19.22 11.89
N ALA A 28 12.65 -19.65 12.03
CA ALA A 28 13.81 -18.83 11.66
C ALA A 28 13.95 -18.65 10.13
N PRO A 29 13.78 -17.43 9.60
CA PRO A 29 14.15 -17.12 8.22
C PRO A 29 15.67 -17.12 8.07
N GLY A 30 16.18 -17.30 6.86
CA GLY A 30 17.61 -17.17 6.59
C GLY A 30 18.10 -18.04 5.44
N ALA A 31 19.40 -18.32 5.40
CA ALA A 31 19.99 -19.11 4.32
C ALA A 31 19.47 -20.55 4.33
N ALA A 32 19.08 -21.06 3.15
CA ALA A 32 18.81 -22.48 2.91
C ALA A 32 20.01 -23.10 2.20
N ASP A 33 20.01 -23.12 0.86
CA ASP A 33 21.15 -23.56 0.05
C ASP A 33 21.93 -22.36 -0.56
N ALA A 34 22.75 -22.62 -1.56
CA ALA A 34 23.59 -21.61 -2.23
C ALA A 34 22.78 -20.48 -2.90
N HIS A 35 21.56 -20.75 -3.35
CA HIS A 35 20.73 -19.79 -4.10
C HIS A 35 19.33 -19.62 -3.51
N THR A 36 19.01 -20.32 -2.42
CA THR A 36 17.71 -20.26 -1.76
C THR A 36 17.78 -19.77 -0.32
N VAL A 37 16.62 -19.37 0.17
CA VAL A 37 16.39 -18.89 1.53
C VAL A 37 15.20 -19.62 2.13
N ARG A 38 15.18 -19.75 3.45
CA ARG A 38 14.04 -20.30 4.20
C ARG A 38 13.08 -19.18 4.54
N ALA A 39 11.78 -19.46 4.36
CA ALA A 39 10.72 -18.63 4.88
C ALA A 39 10.68 -18.68 6.41
N GLY A 40 10.26 -17.59 7.04
CA GLY A 40 10.13 -17.53 8.49
C GLY A 40 9.33 -16.34 8.95
N PHE A 41 9.11 -16.25 10.26
CA PHE A 41 8.52 -15.07 10.86
C PHE A 41 9.18 -14.75 12.19
N LEU A 42 9.24 -13.46 12.46
CA LEU A 42 9.70 -12.88 13.72
C LEU A 42 8.48 -12.49 14.54
N THR A 43 8.57 -12.56 15.86
CA THR A 43 7.55 -12.01 16.75
C THR A 43 8.17 -11.01 17.71
N VAL A 44 7.42 -9.98 18.04
CA VAL A 44 7.85 -8.92 18.97
C VAL A 44 6.64 -8.42 19.74
N PRO A 45 6.76 -8.05 21.03
CA PRO A 45 5.71 -7.30 21.71
C PRO A 45 5.48 -5.95 21.02
N ALA A 46 4.23 -5.61 20.70
CA ALA A 46 3.89 -4.37 19.99
C ALA A 46 4.37 -3.12 20.74
N ALA A 47 4.44 -3.16 22.07
CA ALA A 47 5.01 -2.10 22.90
C ALA A 47 6.45 -1.68 22.51
N GLN A 48 7.23 -2.56 21.87
CA GLN A 48 8.58 -2.22 21.39
C GLN A 48 8.55 -1.38 20.10
N LEU A 49 7.40 -1.27 19.44
CA LEU A 49 7.22 -0.57 18.16
C LEU A 49 6.43 0.75 18.31
N THR A 50 5.98 1.10 19.52
CA THR A 50 5.16 2.30 19.74
C THR A 50 5.97 3.60 19.82
N GLY A 51 7.29 3.50 19.93
CA GLY A 51 8.22 4.64 19.97
C GLY A 51 9.38 4.48 18.99
N GLU A 52 10.16 5.55 18.82
CA GLU A 52 11.39 5.54 18.02
C GLU A 52 12.50 4.77 18.72
N GLY A 53 13.30 4.03 17.94
CA GLY A 53 14.44 3.31 18.49
C GLY A 53 14.94 2.18 17.59
N ALA A 54 15.70 1.26 18.20
CA ALA A 54 16.33 0.16 17.47
C ALA A 54 15.32 -0.76 16.76
N HIS A 55 14.09 -0.84 17.25
CA HIS A 55 13.02 -1.64 16.65
C HIS A 55 12.38 -0.99 15.41
N ASP A 56 12.72 0.25 15.05
CA ASP A 56 12.28 0.89 13.80
C ASP A 56 12.68 0.05 12.57
N LEU A 57 13.79 -0.69 12.67
CA LEU A 57 14.23 -1.65 11.66
C LEU A 57 13.16 -2.73 11.33
N LEU A 58 12.26 -3.05 12.27
CA LEU A 58 11.17 -4.01 12.04
C LEU A 58 10.01 -3.41 11.23
N LEU A 59 9.96 -2.09 11.08
CA LEU A 59 8.98 -1.37 10.26
C LEU A 59 9.47 -1.20 8.81
N GLU A 60 10.78 -1.38 8.58
CA GLU A 60 11.38 -1.33 7.24
C GLU A 60 11.18 -2.65 6.48
N GLU A 61 10.92 -2.54 5.18
CA GLU A 61 10.84 -3.69 4.28
C GLU A 61 12.14 -4.51 4.30
N CYS A 62 12.00 -5.83 4.45
CA CYS A 62 13.07 -6.79 4.22
C CYS A 62 12.67 -7.69 3.04
N PHE A 63 13.18 -7.39 1.85
CA PHE A 63 12.77 -8.08 0.62
C PHE A 63 13.14 -9.58 0.66
N GLY A 64 12.13 -10.43 0.88
CA GLY A 64 12.25 -11.89 0.92
C GLY A 64 11.16 -12.52 1.81
N PRO A 65 11.20 -13.84 2.03
CA PRO A 65 10.12 -14.56 2.70
C PRO A 65 10.19 -14.44 4.23
N VAL A 66 10.02 -13.23 4.76
CA VAL A 66 9.95 -12.96 6.20
C VAL A 66 8.73 -12.10 6.55
N THR A 67 8.07 -12.42 7.66
CA THR A 67 6.99 -11.61 8.23
C THR A 67 7.33 -11.22 9.67
N VAL A 68 6.95 -10.02 10.09
CA VAL A 68 6.99 -9.60 11.49
C VAL A 68 5.57 -9.67 12.08
N VAL A 69 5.43 -10.35 13.22
CA VAL A 69 4.18 -10.46 13.98
C VAL A 69 4.30 -9.64 15.26
N ALA A 70 3.70 -8.45 15.26
CA ALA A 70 3.61 -7.60 16.45
C ALA A 70 2.46 -8.06 17.34
N ARG A 71 2.78 -8.59 18.52
CA ARG A 71 1.80 -9.09 19.49
C ARG A 71 1.40 -7.95 20.43
N TYR A 72 0.17 -7.48 20.31
CA TYR A 72 -0.37 -6.43 21.18
C TYR A 72 -1.28 -7.01 22.27
N SER A 73 -1.31 -6.36 23.41
CA SER A 73 -2.18 -6.67 24.55
C SER A 73 -3.47 -5.85 24.55
N GLY A 74 -3.50 -4.73 23.81
CA GLY A 74 -4.66 -3.87 23.72
C GLY A 74 -4.70 -3.02 22.46
N ALA A 75 -5.91 -2.53 22.15
CA ALA A 75 -6.21 -1.68 21.01
C ALA A 75 -5.25 -0.50 20.82
N HIS A 76 -4.89 0.17 21.92
CA HIS A 76 -4.04 1.35 21.90
C HIS A 76 -2.63 1.07 21.37
N GLU A 77 -2.06 -0.11 21.62
CA GLU A 77 -0.76 -0.50 21.07
C GLU A 77 -0.85 -0.71 19.56
N ALA A 78 -1.92 -1.34 19.07
CA ALA A 78 -2.15 -1.50 17.64
C ALA A 78 -2.26 -0.14 16.94
N THR A 79 -3.10 0.77 17.46
CA THR A 79 -3.21 2.14 16.95
C THR A 79 -1.87 2.88 16.99
N ALA A 80 -1.09 2.74 18.08
CA ALA A 80 0.22 3.36 18.21
C ALA A 80 1.27 2.78 17.24
N VAL A 81 1.21 1.50 16.92
CA VAL A 81 2.08 0.92 15.88
C VAL A 81 1.64 1.36 14.49
N LEU A 82 0.33 1.37 14.20
CA LEU A 82 -0.19 1.83 12.91
C LEU A 82 0.20 3.28 12.62
N SER A 83 0.22 4.17 13.63
CA SER A 83 0.64 5.57 13.46
C SER A 83 2.14 5.76 13.17
N ARG A 84 2.96 4.72 13.40
CA ARG A 84 4.40 4.70 13.10
C ARG A 84 4.69 4.20 11.69
N LEU A 85 3.74 3.51 11.05
CA LEU A 85 3.93 2.96 9.70
C LEU A 85 3.95 4.09 8.67
N PRO A 86 4.93 4.11 7.75
CA PRO A 86 4.93 5.06 6.65
C PRO A 86 3.89 4.66 5.59
N GLY A 87 3.83 5.39 4.47
CA GLY A 87 2.94 5.05 3.37
C GLY A 87 3.22 3.68 2.74
N ASN A 88 2.17 2.90 2.55
CA ASN A 88 2.19 1.53 2.04
C ASN A 88 1.39 1.40 0.72
N LEU A 89 1.70 0.38 -0.08
CA LEU A 89 0.87 0.05 -1.25
C LEU A 89 -0.50 -0.48 -0.82
N THR A 90 -0.51 -1.26 0.26
CA THR A 90 -1.71 -1.92 0.77
C THR A 90 -1.78 -1.89 2.29
N ALA A 91 -2.98 -1.81 2.83
CA ALA A 91 -3.29 -2.14 4.22
C ALA A 91 -4.40 -3.18 4.22
N THR A 92 -4.30 -4.20 5.07
CA THR A 92 -5.27 -5.30 5.12
C THR A 92 -5.81 -5.42 6.54
N VAL A 93 -7.12 -5.62 6.67
CA VAL A 93 -7.77 -6.00 7.92
C VAL A 93 -8.50 -7.32 7.75
N HIS A 94 -8.37 -8.19 8.74
CA HIS A 94 -9.20 -9.38 8.89
C HIS A 94 -10.17 -9.13 10.05
N LEU A 95 -11.47 -9.20 9.77
CA LEU A 95 -12.51 -8.79 10.72
C LEU A 95 -13.22 -9.99 11.33
N SER A 96 -13.69 -9.83 12.56
CA SER A 96 -14.68 -10.74 13.15
C SER A 96 -16.06 -10.57 12.50
N ALA A 97 -16.95 -11.52 12.72
CA ALA A 97 -18.34 -11.44 12.23
C ALA A 97 -19.10 -10.23 12.82
N ASP A 98 -18.79 -9.81 14.04
CA ASP A 98 -19.37 -8.63 14.66
C ASP A 98 -18.88 -7.34 13.98
N GLU A 99 -17.57 -7.25 13.73
CA GLU A 99 -16.96 -6.11 13.01
C GLU A 99 -17.45 -5.99 11.57
N ALA A 100 -17.56 -7.10 10.86
CA ALA A 100 -18.14 -7.14 9.52
C ALA A 100 -19.63 -6.70 9.51
N ALA A 101 -20.35 -6.93 10.60
CA ALA A 101 -21.73 -6.47 10.78
C ALA A 101 -21.83 -5.04 11.34
N GLY A 102 -20.72 -4.30 11.40
CA GLY A 102 -20.67 -2.90 11.87
C GLY A 102 -20.73 -2.74 13.39
N ARG A 103 -20.53 -3.81 14.16
CA ARG A 103 -20.40 -3.77 15.63
C ARG A 103 -18.92 -3.78 16.02
N GLY A 104 -18.54 -3.24 17.16
CA GLY A 104 -17.12 -3.20 17.56
C GLY A 104 -16.30 -2.18 16.75
N ARG A 105 -15.04 -2.50 16.44
CA ARG A 105 -14.04 -1.51 15.99
C ARG A 105 -13.72 -1.52 14.49
N GLY A 106 -14.42 -2.34 13.68
CA GLY A 106 -14.09 -2.49 12.25
C GLY A 106 -14.03 -1.17 11.48
N ALA A 107 -14.98 -0.26 11.72
CA ALA A 107 -14.99 1.06 11.10
C ALA A 107 -13.83 1.96 11.57
N GLU A 108 -13.48 1.91 12.86
CA GLU A 108 -12.33 2.63 13.42
C GLU A 108 -11.03 2.13 12.79
N ILE A 109 -10.85 0.81 12.69
CA ILE A 109 -9.66 0.19 12.09
C ILE A 109 -9.54 0.60 10.62
N LEU A 110 -10.63 0.55 9.85
CA LEU A 110 -10.60 1.01 8.46
C LEU A 110 -10.22 2.49 8.33
N ALA A 111 -10.69 3.34 9.24
CA ALA A 111 -10.31 4.75 9.29
C ALA A 111 -8.83 4.95 9.61
N GLU A 112 -8.24 4.13 10.50
CA GLU A 112 -6.80 4.14 10.81
C GLU A 112 -5.95 3.63 9.62
N LEU A 113 -6.42 2.64 8.87
CA LEU A 113 -5.68 2.07 7.72
C LEU A 113 -5.75 2.92 6.45
N THR A 114 -6.85 3.64 6.25
CA THR A 114 -7.09 4.45 5.03
C THR A 114 -5.99 5.45 4.72
N PRO A 115 -5.47 6.27 5.67
CA PRO A 115 -4.39 7.21 5.38
C PRO A 115 -3.04 6.53 5.11
N LEU A 116 -2.88 5.25 5.46
CA LEU A 116 -1.61 4.53 5.33
C LEU A 116 -1.40 3.92 3.96
N ALA A 117 -2.46 3.66 3.18
CA ALA A 117 -2.34 2.85 1.97
C ALA A 117 -3.17 3.34 0.79
N GLY A 118 -2.66 3.10 -0.42
CA GLY A 118 -3.44 3.36 -1.64
C GLY A 118 -4.52 2.32 -1.91
N ARG A 119 -4.44 1.13 -1.30
CA ARG A 119 -5.48 0.09 -1.37
C ARG A 119 -5.70 -0.58 -0.03
N VAL A 120 -6.92 -0.47 0.49
CA VAL A 120 -7.35 -1.17 1.70
C VAL A 120 -8.09 -2.46 1.32
N LEU A 121 -7.75 -3.57 1.98
CA LEU A 121 -8.39 -4.88 1.80
C LEU A 121 -9.08 -5.32 3.08
N VAL A 122 -10.21 -6.02 2.94
CA VAL A 122 -10.94 -6.67 4.03
C VAL A 122 -11.04 -8.16 3.73
N ASP A 123 -10.65 -9.00 4.69
CA ASP A 123 -10.75 -10.46 4.62
C ASP A 123 -10.09 -11.10 3.37
N ALA A 124 -8.99 -10.51 2.91
CA ALA A 124 -8.25 -10.95 1.73
C ALA A 124 -6.74 -10.71 1.87
N TRP A 125 -5.93 -11.32 1.00
CA TRP A 125 -4.48 -11.11 0.98
C TRP A 125 -4.05 -10.08 -0.08
N PRO A 126 -3.03 -9.25 0.19
CA PRO A 126 -2.69 -8.11 -0.67
C PRO A 126 -1.95 -8.49 -1.96
N THR A 127 -1.48 -9.73 -2.09
CA THR A 127 -0.61 -10.20 -3.18
C THR A 127 -1.26 -10.10 -4.56
N GLY A 128 -2.58 -10.33 -4.65
CA GLY A 128 -3.33 -10.15 -5.89
C GLY A 128 -3.51 -8.67 -6.23
N VAL A 129 -3.19 -8.30 -7.47
CA VAL A 129 -3.40 -6.95 -8.03
C VAL A 129 -4.28 -7.07 -9.27
N ALA A 130 -5.53 -6.60 -9.17
CA ALA A 130 -6.47 -6.64 -10.30
C ALA A 130 -6.14 -5.54 -11.32
N VAL A 131 -6.23 -5.86 -12.61
CA VAL A 131 -6.13 -4.86 -13.68
C VAL A 131 -7.54 -4.37 -14.01
N ALA A 132 -8.01 -3.37 -13.28
CA ALA A 132 -9.37 -2.83 -13.41
C ALA A 132 -9.40 -1.29 -13.29
N PRO A 133 -10.46 -0.60 -13.77
CA PRO A 133 -10.57 0.86 -13.64
C PRO A 133 -10.53 1.38 -12.20
N ALA A 134 -11.04 0.60 -11.23
CA ALA A 134 -11.06 0.95 -9.82
C ALA A 134 -9.74 0.63 -9.07
N GLN A 135 -8.74 0.07 -9.75
CA GLN A 135 -7.49 -0.30 -9.10
C GLN A 135 -6.69 0.94 -8.70
N HIS A 136 -6.12 0.90 -7.51
CA HIS A 136 -5.05 1.82 -7.11
C HIS A 136 -3.84 1.01 -6.63
N HIS A 137 -2.84 0.87 -7.50
CA HIS A 137 -1.49 0.42 -7.17
C HIS A 137 -0.57 1.64 -7.00
N GLY A 138 -0.45 2.08 -5.75
CA GLY A 138 0.14 3.34 -5.28
C GLY A 138 -0.17 3.51 -3.79
N GLY A 139 0.01 4.72 -3.25
CA GLY A 139 -0.19 5.02 -1.83
C GLY A 139 0.58 6.28 -1.39
N PRO A 140 0.56 6.62 -0.10
CA PRO A 140 1.44 7.67 0.41
C PRO A 140 2.92 7.27 0.28
N TYR A 141 3.82 8.25 0.29
CA TYR A 141 5.26 7.98 0.34
C TYR A 141 5.62 7.14 1.58
N PRO A 142 6.51 6.14 1.49
CA PRO A 142 7.39 5.78 0.37
C PRO A 142 6.80 4.84 -0.68
N ALA A 143 5.55 4.38 -0.54
CA ALA A 143 4.96 3.42 -1.49
C ALA A 143 4.91 3.93 -2.94
N THR A 144 4.78 5.24 -3.14
CA THR A 144 4.95 5.89 -4.45
C THR A 144 5.33 7.36 -4.25
N THR A 145 5.87 7.97 -5.31
CA THR A 145 6.24 9.39 -5.39
C THR A 145 5.19 10.21 -6.16
N SER A 146 3.97 9.69 -6.33
CA SER A 146 2.87 10.30 -7.09
C SER A 146 1.52 9.98 -6.46
N THR A 147 0.52 10.83 -6.70
CA THR A 147 -0.88 10.57 -6.34
C THR A 147 -1.61 9.68 -7.35
N SER A 148 -0.99 9.37 -8.49
CA SER A 148 -1.55 8.51 -9.53
C SER A 148 -1.37 7.02 -9.21
N THR A 149 -2.16 6.18 -9.87
CA THR A 149 -1.90 4.74 -9.89
C THR A 149 -0.98 4.32 -11.04
N SER A 150 -0.20 3.26 -10.84
CA SER A 150 0.61 2.62 -11.88
C SER A 150 -0.07 1.44 -12.58
N VAL A 151 -1.20 0.92 -12.04
CA VAL A 151 -1.96 -0.23 -12.57
C VAL A 151 -3.44 0.13 -12.66
N GLY A 152 -4.11 -0.26 -13.74
CA GLY A 152 -5.52 0.02 -13.98
C GLY A 152 -5.75 1.10 -15.04
N GLY A 153 -7.01 1.33 -15.40
CA GLY A 153 -7.36 2.24 -16.51
C GLY A 153 -6.94 3.70 -16.30
N THR A 154 -6.99 4.17 -15.05
CA THR A 154 -6.59 5.54 -14.66
C THR A 154 -5.07 5.74 -14.64
N ALA A 155 -4.27 4.68 -14.80
CA ALA A 155 -2.81 4.79 -14.87
C ALA A 155 -2.32 5.58 -16.10
N VAL A 156 -3.17 5.77 -17.11
CA VAL A 156 -2.89 6.61 -18.29
C VAL A 156 -2.69 8.09 -17.91
N GLU A 157 -3.31 8.56 -16.84
CA GLU A 157 -3.27 9.97 -16.40
C GLU A 157 -1.84 10.45 -16.10
N ARG A 158 -0.92 9.54 -15.75
CA ARG A 158 0.50 9.84 -15.53
C ARG A 158 1.22 10.41 -16.75
N TRP A 159 0.66 10.19 -17.94
CA TRP A 159 1.25 10.58 -19.22
C TRP A 159 0.47 11.69 -19.91
N LEU A 160 -0.56 12.23 -19.25
CA LEU A 160 -1.40 13.31 -19.76
C LEU A 160 -1.09 14.62 -19.03
N ARG A 161 -1.38 15.75 -19.70
CA ARG A 161 -1.42 17.06 -19.06
C ARG A 161 -2.67 17.82 -19.50
N PRO A 162 -3.35 18.57 -18.62
CA PRO A 162 -4.44 19.43 -19.02
C PRO A 162 -3.93 20.67 -19.79
N VAL A 163 -4.74 21.16 -20.74
CA VAL A 163 -4.53 22.44 -21.45
C VAL A 163 -5.87 23.17 -21.51
N ALA A 164 -5.89 24.45 -21.14
CA ALA A 164 -7.08 25.29 -21.21
C ALA A 164 -7.05 26.18 -22.45
N TYR A 165 -8.19 26.29 -23.13
CA TYR A 165 -8.43 27.19 -24.25
C TYR A 165 -9.43 28.27 -23.80
N GLN A 166 -9.05 29.54 -23.94
CA GLN A 166 -9.89 30.68 -23.55
C GLN A 166 -10.13 31.59 -24.76
N ASN A 167 -11.37 31.99 -24.99
CA ASN A 167 -11.81 32.81 -26.12
C ASN A 167 -11.34 32.30 -27.50
N THR A 168 -11.08 31.00 -27.63
CA THR A 168 -10.59 30.39 -28.87
C THR A 168 -11.77 30.22 -29.84
N PRO A 169 -11.70 30.76 -31.07
CA PRO A 169 -12.73 30.52 -32.07
C PRO A 169 -12.94 29.03 -32.34
N GLU A 170 -14.19 28.60 -32.50
CA GLU A 170 -14.57 27.19 -32.63
C GLU A 170 -13.81 26.43 -33.72
N ALA A 171 -13.59 27.07 -34.88
CA ALA A 171 -12.84 26.49 -35.99
C ALA A 171 -11.37 26.15 -35.65
N LEU A 172 -10.80 26.78 -34.62
CA LEU A 172 -9.43 26.54 -34.15
C LEU A 172 -9.38 25.59 -32.94
N LEU A 173 -10.53 25.25 -32.34
CA LEU A 173 -10.57 24.29 -31.24
C LEU A 173 -10.30 22.86 -31.76
N PRO A 174 -9.60 22.04 -30.95
CA PRO A 174 -9.58 20.59 -31.14
C PRO A 174 -11.01 20.03 -31.22
N PRO A 175 -11.29 19.02 -32.06
CA PRO A 175 -12.63 18.46 -32.21
C PRO A 175 -13.27 18.02 -30.89
N GLU A 176 -12.48 17.53 -29.94
CA GLU A 176 -12.94 17.12 -28.61
C GLU A 176 -13.47 18.27 -27.72
N LEU A 177 -13.17 19.53 -28.07
CA LEU A 177 -13.59 20.73 -27.32
C LEU A 177 -14.68 21.55 -28.01
N ARG A 178 -15.15 21.17 -29.20
CA ARG A 178 -16.17 21.93 -29.96
C ARG A 178 -17.58 21.72 -29.42
N ASP A 179 -18.43 22.73 -29.50
CA ASP A 179 -19.77 22.71 -28.90
C ASP A 179 -20.64 21.59 -29.47
N ASP A 180 -20.54 21.34 -30.78
CA ASP A 180 -21.28 20.30 -31.51
C ASP A 180 -20.87 18.85 -31.17
N ASN A 181 -19.83 18.66 -30.35
CA ASN A 181 -19.31 17.36 -29.90
C ASN A 181 -19.23 16.31 -31.04
N PRO A 182 -18.45 16.57 -32.10
CA PRO A 182 -18.45 15.74 -33.30
C PRO A 182 -17.93 14.32 -33.03
N LEU A 183 -17.26 14.12 -31.88
CA LEU A 183 -16.72 12.85 -31.42
C LEU A 183 -17.67 12.10 -30.45
N GLY A 184 -18.78 12.69 -30.02
CA GLY A 184 -19.72 12.09 -29.07
C GLY A 184 -19.07 11.69 -27.74
N LEU A 185 -18.10 12.51 -27.28
CA LEU A 185 -17.36 12.26 -26.04
C LEU A 185 -18.20 12.61 -24.82
N LEU A 186 -17.91 11.95 -23.70
CA LEU A 186 -18.48 12.31 -22.40
C LEU A 186 -17.74 13.54 -21.87
N ARG A 187 -18.46 14.62 -21.59
CA ARG A 187 -17.89 15.91 -21.15
C ARG A 187 -18.55 16.42 -19.87
N ARG A 188 -17.88 17.34 -19.18
CA ARG A 188 -18.47 18.12 -18.09
C ARG A 188 -18.71 19.56 -18.56
N TYR A 189 -19.98 19.94 -18.69
CA TYR A 189 -20.41 21.31 -19.04
C TYR A 189 -21.16 21.92 -17.85
N ASP A 190 -20.72 23.08 -17.36
CA ASP A 190 -21.25 23.73 -16.15
C ASP A 190 -21.43 22.76 -14.95
N GLY A 191 -20.43 21.89 -14.75
CA GLY A 191 -20.42 20.88 -13.68
C GLY A 191 -21.28 19.64 -13.93
N ARG A 192 -22.10 19.62 -14.99
CA ARG A 192 -22.98 18.50 -15.36
C ARG A 192 -22.32 17.61 -16.39
N LEU A 193 -22.54 16.30 -16.27
CA LEU A 193 -22.06 15.31 -17.24
C LEU A 193 -23.01 15.26 -18.44
N GLU A 194 -22.49 15.38 -19.65
CA GLU A 194 -23.26 15.34 -20.90
C GLU A 194 -22.51 14.59 -22.01
N ARG A 195 -23.25 14.25 -23.07
CA ARG A 195 -22.75 13.60 -24.27
C ARG A 195 -23.30 14.31 -25.50
#